data_AF-A0A369I3S0-F1
#
_entry.id   AF-A0A369I3S0-F1
#
_cell.length_a   1.000
_cell.length_b   1.000
_cell.length_c   1.000
_cell.angle_alpha   90.00
_cell.angle_beta   90.00
_cell.angle_gamma   90.00
#
_symmetry.space_group_name_H-M   'P 1'
#
loop_
_entity.id
_entity.type
_entity.pdbx_description
1 polymer ?
#
loop_
_entity_poly.entity_id
_entity_poly.type
_entity_poly.pdbx_seq_one_letter_code
_entity_poly.pdbx_strand_id
1 'polypeptide(L)'
;MKFFQRLLSIVIILKAIGFIIPIEFSQIDFRASFKYWHNLFLVGLLFFWILFFIYGSKSGLRLWESLMVTVPLLVVFAVVSLFLFTGLCRWEEERELYAKENNNDKIVKRDLNCGATTDYDYETFYIKPLTPLFNFIWKIDTSSIQKDKWRKVSK
;
A
#
# COMPACT_ATOMS: atom_id res chain seq x y z
N MET A 1 29.08 5.54 2.69
CA MET A 1 28.12 5.86 3.78
C MET A 1 27.11 6.95 3.42
N LYS A 2 27.55 8.18 3.04
CA LYS A 2 26.64 9.31 2.77
C LYS A 2 25.63 9.10 1.62
N PHE A 3 26.00 8.37 0.56
CA PHE A 3 25.11 8.10 -0.58
C PHE A 3 23.90 7.24 -0.19
N PHE A 4 24.10 6.22 0.66
CA PHE A 4 23.05 5.29 1.04
C PHE A 4 22.07 5.88 2.06
N GLN A 5 22.56 6.67 3.02
CA GLN A 5 21.68 7.46 3.88
C GLN A 5 20.77 8.38 3.06
N ARG A 6 21.30 9.02 2.01
CA ARG A 6 20.49 9.84 1.10
C ARG A 6 19.46 9.00 0.35
N LEU A 7 19.84 7.83 -0.17
CA LEU A 7 18.89 6.92 -0.85
C LEU A 7 17.77 6.45 0.10
N LEU A 8 18.12 6.03 1.31
CA LEU A 8 17.16 5.60 2.32
C LEU A 8 16.22 6.74 2.72
N SER A 9 16.75 7.94 2.95
CA SER A 9 15.96 9.14 3.22
C SER A 9 15.02 9.47 2.06
N ILE A 10 15.47 9.35 0.81
CA ILE A 10 14.60 9.56 -0.37
C ILE A 10 13.46 8.54 -0.40
N VAL A 11 13.74 7.25 -0.14
CA VAL A 11 12.71 6.21 -0.11
C VAL A 11 11.69 6.46 1.00
N ILE A 12 12.15 6.83 2.20
CA ILE A 12 11.28 7.16 3.35
C ILE A 12 10.42 8.39 3.02
N ILE A 13 11.03 9.45 2.45
CA ILE A 13 10.32 10.67 2.06
C ILE A 13 9.27 10.37 0.98
N LEU A 14 9.60 9.58 -0.05
CA LEU A 14 8.65 9.19 -1.09
C LEU A 14 7.49 8.36 -0.54
N LYS A 15 7.76 7.46 0.42
CA LYS A 15 6.72 6.71 1.14
C LYS A 15 5.83 7.62 1.98
N ALA A 16 6.42 8.58 2.69
CA ALA A 16 5.69 9.56 3.48
C ALA A 16 4.81 10.46 2.61
N ILE A 17 5.34 10.92 1.47
CA ILE A 17 4.59 11.67 0.45
C ILE A 17 3.43 10.82 -0.08
N GLY A 18 3.66 9.54 -0.36
CA GLY A 18 2.61 8.61 -0.79
C GLY A 18 1.50 8.37 0.25
N PHE A 19 1.72 8.69 1.53
CA PHE A 19 0.69 8.65 2.57
C PHE A 19 -0.17 9.92 2.58
N ILE A 20 0.41 11.06 2.17
CA ILE A 20 -0.25 12.37 2.15
C ILE A 20 -1.02 12.58 0.84
N ILE A 21 -0.49 12.06 -0.27
CA ILE A 21 -1.12 12.20 -1.58
C ILE A 21 -2.32 11.24 -1.66
N PRO A 22 -3.54 11.75 -1.85
CA PRO A 22 -4.72 10.90 -1.88
C PRO A 22 -4.95 10.35 -3.29
N ILE A 23 -3.95 9.63 -3.81
CA ILE A 23 -3.99 8.95 -5.11
C ILE A 23 -3.98 7.44 -4.87
N GLU A 24 -4.82 6.72 -5.61
CA GLU A 24 -4.75 5.27 -5.72
C GLU A 24 -4.71 4.80 -7.17
N PHE A 25 -4.38 3.54 -7.35
CA PHE A 25 -4.51 2.90 -8.64
C PHE A 25 -5.99 2.67 -8.99
N SER A 26 -6.34 2.89 -10.26
CA SER A 26 -7.71 2.68 -10.74
C SER A 26 -8.14 1.22 -10.75
N GLN A 27 -7.20 0.29 -10.86
CA GLN A 27 -7.46 -1.15 -10.80
C GLN A 27 -7.07 -1.72 -9.45
N ILE A 28 -8.04 -2.31 -8.76
CA ILE A 28 -7.87 -2.86 -7.42
C ILE A 28 -6.90 -4.06 -7.44
N ASP A 29 -7.00 -4.93 -8.43
CA ASP A 29 -6.11 -6.10 -8.57
C ASP A 29 -4.66 -5.67 -8.77
N PHE A 30 -4.44 -4.71 -9.67
CA PHE A 30 -3.12 -4.13 -9.89
C PHE A 30 -2.56 -3.49 -8.63
N ARG A 31 -3.38 -2.74 -7.87
CA ARG A 31 -2.98 -2.16 -6.57
C ARG A 31 -2.52 -3.23 -5.59
N ALA A 32 -3.27 -4.33 -5.49
CA ALA A 32 -2.98 -5.42 -4.58
C ALA A 32 -1.66 -6.11 -4.97
N SER A 33 -1.51 -6.48 -6.25
CA SER A 33 -0.28 -7.07 -6.77
C SER A 33 0.91 -6.12 -6.64
N PHE A 34 0.75 -4.83 -6.94
CA PHE A 34 1.81 -3.84 -6.81
C PHE A 34 2.27 -3.71 -5.35
N LYS A 35 1.34 -3.55 -4.40
CA LYS A 35 1.67 -3.49 -2.97
C LYS A 35 2.42 -4.74 -2.51
N TYR A 36 1.94 -5.92 -2.94
CA TYR A 36 2.58 -7.20 -2.64
C TYR A 36 4.02 -7.25 -3.15
N TRP A 37 4.22 -7.08 -4.46
CA TRP A 37 5.55 -7.19 -5.08
C TRP A 37 6.49 -6.09 -4.62
N HIS A 38 5.99 -4.88 -4.43
CA HIS A 38 6.77 -3.76 -3.93
C HIS A 38 7.25 -3.98 -2.49
N ASN A 39 6.37 -4.44 -1.60
CA ASN A 39 6.76 -4.77 -0.22
C ASN A 39 7.73 -5.95 -0.18
N LEU A 40 7.50 -7.00 -0.98
CA LEU A 40 8.39 -8.14 -1.11
C LEU A 40 9.78 -7.71 -1.57
N PHE A 41 9.84 -6.88 -2.61
CA PHE A 41 11.08 -6.35 -3.15
C PHE A 41 11.85 -5.54 -2.09
N LEU A 42 11.18 -4.65 -1.36
CA LEU A 42 11.82 -3.86 -0.30
C LEU A 42 12.38 -4.73 0.83
N VAL A 43 11.59 -5.70 1.29
CA VAL A 43 11.97 -6.61 2.37
C VAL A 43 13.13 -7.51 1.92
N GLY A 44 13.07 -8.04 0.70
CA GLY A 44 14.15 -8.80 0.09
C GLY A 44 15.44 -7.98 -0.04
N LEU A 45 15.33 -6.74 -0.53
CA LEU A 45 16.48 -5.84 -0.67
C LEU A 45 17.13 -5.54 0.69
N LEU A 46 16.33 -5.28 1.72
CA LEU A 46 16.83 -5.09 3.09
C LEU A 46 17.54 -6.35 3.61
N PHE A 47 16.97 -7.53 3.39
CA PHE A 47 17.57 -8.80 3.80
C PHE A 47 18.93 -9.04 3.13
N PHE A 48 19.00 -8.93 1.80
CA PHE A 48 20.26 -9.07 1.07
C PHE A 48 21.28 -8.01 1.48
N TRP A 49 20.84 -6.79 1.77
CA TRP A 49 21.73 -5.74 2.24
C TRP A 49 22.32 -6.04 3.63
N ILE A 50 21.51 -6.55 4.57
CA ILE A 50 21.99 -6.97 5.89
C ILE A 50 23.02 -8.10 5.74
N LEU A 51 22.73 -9.10 4.91
CA LEU A 51 23.69 -10.18 4.63
C LEU A 51 24.97 -9.62 4.02
N PHE A 52 24.88 -8.76 3.00
CA PHE A 52 26.04 -8.13 2.37
C PHE A 52 26.86 -7.33 3.39
N PHE A 53 26.23 -6.63 4.33
CA PHE A 53 26.94 -5.90 5.37
C PHE A 53 27.67 -6.83 6.35
N ILE A 54 27.00 -7.89 6.82
CA ILE A 54 27.57 -8.85 7.77
C ILE A 54 28.76 -9.59 7.15
N TYR A 55 28.61 -10.10 5.93
CA TYR A 55 29.67 -10.85 5.24
C TYR A 55 30.72 -9.98 4.57
N GLY A 56 30.32 -8.81 4.08
CA GLY A 56 31.23 -7.84 3.44
C GLY A 56 32.11 -7.07 4.42
N SER A 57 31.68 -6.92 5.68
CA SER A 57 32.49 -6.27 6.73
C SER A 57 33.45 -7.22 7.46
N LYS A 58 33.23 -8.55 7.39
CA LYS A 58 34.07 -9.57 8.03
C LYS A 58 34.33 -10.73 7.06
N SER A 59 35.37 -10.60 6.23
CA SER A 59 35.76 -11.60 5.23
C SER A 59 36.44 -12.86 5.81
N GLY A 60 36.10 -13.28 7.04
CA GLY A 60 36.78 -14.38 7.74
C GLY A 60 35.91 -15.20 8.68
N LEU A 61 34.58 -15.11 8.58
CA LEU A 61 33.66 -15.89 9.42
C LEU A 61 33.77 -17.38 9.10
N ARG A 62 33.83 -18.22 10.13
CA ARG A 62 33.71 -19.68 9.97
C ARG A 62 32.28 -20.05 9.56
N LEU A 63 32.10 -21.20 8.91
CA LEU A 63 30.79 -21.67 8.44
C LEU A 63 29.72 -21.67 9.56
N TRP A 64 30.07 -22.14 10.76
CA TRP A 64 29.16 -22.19 11.90
C TRP A 64 28.73 -20.79 12.39
N GLU A 65 29.65 -19.83 12.41
CA GLU A 65 29.35 -18.44 12.80
C GLU A 65 28.42 -17.78 11.78
N SER A 66 28.65 -18.06 10.49
CA SER A 66 27.75 -17.65 9.41
C SER A 66 26.34 -18.21 9.64
N LEU A 67 26.22 -19.52 9.90
CA LEU A 67 24.93 -20.18 10.13
C LEU A 67 24.17 -19.62 11.34
N MET A 68 24.87 -19.37 12.46
CA MET A 68 24.24 -18.79 13.67
C MET A 68 23.66 -17.39 13.44
N VAL A 69 24.12 -16.67 12.41
CA VAL A 69 23.60 -15.35 12.05
C VAL A 69 22.56 -15.43 10.94
N THR A 70 22.79 -16.23 9.89
CA THR A 70 21.84 -16.33 8.76
C THR A 70 20.52 -16.95 9.18
N VAL A 71 20.53 -18.02 9.98
CA VAL A 71 19.32 -18.79 10.30
C VAL A 71 18.31 -17.96 11.09
N PRO A 72 18.68 -17.26 12.18
CA PRO A 72 17.74 -16.36 12.86
C PRO A 72 17.26 -15.22 11.97
N LEU A 73 18.15 -14.67 11.12
CA LEU A 73 17.78 -13.60 10.20
C LEU A 73 16.75 -14.06 9.15
N LEU A 74 16.89 -15.30 8.64
CA LEU A 74 15.92 -15.93 7.75
C LEU A 74 14.57 -16.15 8.43
N VAL A 75 14.56 -16.56 9.70
CA VAL A 75 13.32 -16.73 10.47
C VAL A 75 12.61 -15.38 10.66
N VAL A 76 13.35 -14.35 11.08
CA VAL A 76 12.80 -12.99 11.21
C VAL A 76 12.27 -12.49 9.86
N PHE A 77 13.01 -12.70 8.78
CA PHE A 77 12.58 -12.35 7.43
C PHE A 77 11.28 -13.08 7.05
N ALA A 78 11.20 -14.39 7.26
CA ALA A 78 10.00 -15.18 6.96
C ALA A 78 8.79 -14.65 7.74
N VAL A 79 8.95 -14.43 9.05
CA VAL A 79 7.87 -13.90 9.91
C VAL A 79 7.43 -12.51 9.46
N VAL A 80 8.37 -11.57 9.28
CA VAL A 80 8.06 -10.20 8.83
C VAL A 80 7.39 -10.21 7.46
N SER A 81 7.84 -11.08 6.56
CA SER A 81 7.24 -11.20 5.24
C SER A 81 5.78 -11.65 5.34
N LEU A 82 5.46 -12.67 6.15
CA LEU A 82 4.08 -13.12 6.40
C LEU A 82 3.16 -11.99 6.88
N PHE A 83 3.63 -11.14 7.80
CA PHE A 83 2.86 -9.99 8.31
C PHE A 83 2.70 -8.85 7.30
N LEU A 84 3.64 -8.68 6.36
CA LEU A 84 3.55 -7.67 5.32
C LEU A 84 2.77 -8.15 4.09
N PHE A 85 2.57 -9.48 3.96
CA PHE A 85 1.80 -10.11 2.89
C PHE A 85 0.32 -10.23 3.19
N THR A 86 -0.06 -10.42 4.45
CA THR A 86 -1.46 -10.31 4.84
C THR A 86 -1.81 -8.82 4.77
N GLY A 87 -2.47 -8.41 3.69
CA GLY A 87 -3.07 -7.08 3.61
C GLY A 87 -4.11 -6.96 4.72
N LEU A 88 -3.67 -6.51 5.90
CA LEU A 88 -4.45 -6.59 7.14
C LEU A 88 -5.79 -5.87 7.03
N CYS A 89 -5.87 -4.83 6.19
CA CYS A 89 -7.11 -4.13 5.87
C CYS A 89 -7.06 -3.50 4.48
N ARG A 90 -8.17 -3.50 3.76
CA ARG A 90 -8.34 -2.78 2.49
C ARG A 90 -9.72 -2.14 2.41
N TRP A 91 -9.79 -0.94 1.84
CA TRP A 91 -11.06 -0.33 1.47
C TRP A 91 -11.54 -0.95 0.14
N GLU A 92 -12.68 -1.64 0.18
CA GLU A 92 -13.32 -2.22 -1.00
C GLU A 92 -14.51 -1.34 -1.44
N GLU A 93 -14.81 -1.35 -2.74
CA GLU A 93 -15.97 -0.64 -3.26
C GLU A 93 -17.22 -1.48 -3.07
N GLU A 94 -18.08 -1.10 -2.13
CA GLU A 94 -19.35 -1.79 -1.89
C GLU A 94 -20.40 -1.37 -2.94
N ARG A 95 -20.53 -0.06 -3.17
CA ARG A 95 -21.51 0.49 -4.12
C ARG A 95 -21.17 1.89 -4.61
N GLU A 96 -21.51 2.18 -5.85
CA GLU A 96 -21.56 3.53 -6.40
C GLU A 96 -22.85 4.23 -5.93
N LEU A 97 -22.72 5.43 -5.35
CA LEU A 97 -23.84 6.22 -4.86
C LEU A 97 -24.28 7.26 -5.90
N TYR A 98 -23.29 7.95 -6.49
CA TYR A 98 -23.53 9.02 -7.45
C TYR A 98 -22.48 8.98 -8.57
N ALA A 99 -22.92 9.28 -9.79
CA ALA A 99 -22.07 9.46 -10.96
C ALA A 99 -22.25 10.89 -11.48
N LYS A 100 -21.16 11.52 -11.91
CA LYS A 100 -21.21 12.82 -12.57
C LYS A 100 -21.28 12.62 -14.09
N GLU A 101 -22.27 13.23 -14.72
CA GLU A 101 -22.62 12.97 -16.12
C GLU A 101 -21.50 13.27 -17.12
N ASN A 102 -20.62 14.24 -16.82
CA ASN A 102 -19.68 14.78 -17.81
C ASN A 102 -18.22 14.32 -17.66
N ASN A 103 -17.79 13.81 -16.49
CA ASN A 103 -16.36 13.68 -16.17
C ASN A 103 -15.92 12.33 -15.57
N ASN A 104 -16.78 11.30 -15.57
CA ASN A 104 -16.50 10.02 -14.91
C ASN A 104 -16.15 10.12 -13.42
N ASP A 105 -16.37 11.27 -12.78
CA ASP A 105 -16.26 11.43 -11.33
C ASP A 105 -17.36 10.60 -10.67
N LYS A 106 -17.01 9.92 -9.58
CA LYS A 106 -17.92 9.04 -8.84
C LYS A 106 -17.88 9.34 -7.36
N ILE A 107 -18.98 9.06 -6.69
CA ILE A 107 -19.04 8.98 -5.23
C ILE A 107 -19.41 7.55 -4.89
N VAL A 108 -18.53 6.87 -4.16
CA VAL A 108 -18.70 5.47 -3.79
C VAL A 108 -18.73 5.31 -2.28
N LYS A 109 -19.47 4.31 -1.82
CA LYS A 109 -19.39 3.80 -0.46
C LYS A 109 -18.37 2.68 -0.43
N ARG A 110 -17.42 2.77 0.49
CA ARG A 110 -16.41 1.74 0.72
C ARG A 110 -16.49 1.18 2.12
N ASP A 111 -16.24 -0.11 2.23
CA ASP A 111 -16.10 -0.83 3.48
C ASP A 111 -14.63 -1.17 3.75
N LEU A 112 -14.22 -1.09 5.01
CA LEU A 112 -12.90 -1.53 5.42
C LEU A 112 -12.92 -3.04 5.65
N ASN A 113 -12.47 -3.81 4.67
CA ASN A 113 -12.33 -5.24 4.80
C ASN A 113 -10.96 -5.60 5.39
N CYS A 114 -10.97 -6.06 6.64
CA CYS A 114 -9.80 -6.59 7.35
C CYS A 114 -9.80 -8.12 7.47
N GLY A 115 -10.58 -8.82 6.65
CA GLY A 115 -10.75 -10.27 6.74
C GLY A 115 -11.84 -10.65 7.75
N ALA A 116 -11.50 -11.48 8.74
CA ALA A 116 -12.47 -12.12 9.65
C ALA A 116 -13.07 -11.20 10.74
N THR A 117 -13.14 -9.89 10.49
CA THR A 117 -13.75 -8.92 11.41
C THR A 117 -15.15 -8.58 10.95
N THR A 118 -16.13 -8.66 11.86
CA THR A 118 -17.55 -8.36 11.58
C THR A 118 -17.89 -6.87 11.65
N ASP A 119 -16.94 -6.03 12.07
CA ASP A 119 -17.13 -4.59 12.18
C ASP A 119 -16.85 -3.94 10.82
N TYR A 120 -17.93 -3.74 10.05
CA TYR A 120 -17.86 -3.02 8.78
C TYR A 120 -17.90 -1.51 9.05
N ASP A 121 -16.73 -0.89 9.09
CA ASP A 121 -16.64 0.57 9.00
C ASP A 121 -16.87 1.02 7.56
N TYR A 122 -17.85 1.91 7.37
CA TYR A 122 -18.22 2.43 6.07
C TYR A 122 -17.85 3.89 5.93
N GLU A 123 -17.19 4.22 4.83
CA GLU A 123 -16.87 5.60 4.48
C GLU A 123 -17.30 5.92 3.04
N THR A 124 -17.58 7.20 2.80
CA THR A 124 -17.93 7.67 1.46
C THR A 124 -16.76 8.44 0.87
N PHE A 125 -16.42 8.09 -0.36
CA PHE A 125 -15.29 8.66 -1.07
C PHE A 125 -15.73 9.27 -2.40
N TYR A 126 -15.23 10.46 -2.67
CA TYR A 126 -15.20 11.05 -4.00
C TYR A 126 -14.00 10.48 -4.76
N ILE A 127 -14.23 9.99 -5.97
CA ILE A 127 -13.23 9.42 -6.87
C ILE A 127 -13.23 10.24 -8.15
N LYS A 128 -12.05 10.75 -8.51
CA LYS A 128 -11.82 11.44 -9.77
C LYS A 128 -10.72 10.74 -10.55
N PRO A 129 -11.00 10.22 -11.75
CA PRO A 129 -9.95 9.67 -12.61
C PRO A 129 -8.99 10.77 -13.03
N LEU A 130 -7.71 10.62 -12.70
CA LEU A 130 -6.64 11.52 -13.18
C LEU A 130 -6.03 10.99 -14.46
N THR A 131 -5.82 9.68 -14.52
CA THR A 131 -5.27 8.95 -15.67
C THR A 131 -5.92 7.55 -15.72
N PRO A 132 -5.75 6.77 -16.80
CA PRO A 132 -6.24 5.38 -16.85
C PRO A 132 -5.69 4.49 -15.72
N LEU A 133 -4.58 4.87 -15.09
CA LEU A 133 -3.93 4.10 -14.02
C LEU A 133 -4.22 4.65 -12.63
N PHE A 134 -4.60 5.92 -12.50
CA PHE A 134 -4.64 6.62 -11.21
C PHE A 134 -5.94 7.38 -11.00
N ASN A 135 -6.51 7.21 -9.81
CA ASN A 135 -7.64 7.95 -9.29
C ASN A 135 -7.19 8.85 -8.14
N PHE A 136 -7.66 10.09 -8.15
CA PHE A 136 -7.69 10.91 -6.96
C PHE A 136 -8.87 10.48 -6.09
N ILE A 137 -8.65 10.32 -4.80
CA ILE A 137 -9.69 9.98 -3.82
C ILE A 137 -9.80 11.12 -2.83
N TRP A 138 -10.99 11.37 -2.32
CA TRP A 138 -11.15 12.21 -1.14
C TRP A 138 -12.31 11.72 -0.29
N LYS A 139 -12.13 11.65 1.04
CA LYS A 139 -13.24 11.34 1.95
C LYS A 139 -14.24 12.49 1.92
N ILE A 140 -15.50 12.19 1.66
CA ILE A 140 -16.55 13.21 1.50
C ILE A 140 -17.79 12.85 2.32
N ASP A 141 -18.45 13.87 2.88
CA ASP A 141 -19.81 13.73 3.39
C ASP A 141 -20.82 14.05 2.29
N THR A 142 -21.67 13.08 1.96
CA THR A 142 -22.75 13.22 0.97
C THR A 142 -23.77 14.30 1.31
N SER A 143 -23.84 14.77 2.56
CA SER A 143 -24.69 15.90 2.94
C SER A 143 -24.28 17.21 2.23
N SER A 144 -23.00 17.32 1.87
CA SER A 144 -22.39 18.54 1.33
C SER A 144 -22.38 18.64 -0.22
N ILE A 145 -22.92 17.63 -0.92
CA ILE A 145 -22.83 17.56 -2.38
C ILE A 145 -23.95 18.35 -3.07
N GLN A 146 -23.60 19.01 -4.18
CA GLN A 146 -24.53 19.71 -5.07
C GLN A 146 -25.33 18.71 -5.91
N LYS A 147 -26.49 18.27 -5.40
CA LYS A 147 -27.31 17.18 -5.98
C LYS A 147 -27.75 17.42 -7.43
N ASP A 148 -27.78 18.66 -7.89
CA ASP A 148 -28.06 19.06 -9.28
C ASP A 148 -26.98 18.60 -10.28
N LYS A 149 -25.73 18.40 -9.81
CA LYS A 149 -24.59 17.99 -10.65
C LYS A 149 -24.34 16.49 -10.63
N TRP A 150 -25.10 15.75 -9.84
CA TRP A 150 -24.84 14.35 -9.53
C TRP A 150 -26.07 13.52 -9.80
N ARG A 151 -25.93 12.54 -10.69
CA ARG A 151 -26.99 11.55 -10.93
C ARG A 151 -26.85 10.46 -9.88
N LYS A 152 -27.92 10.22 -9.12
CA LYS A 152 -27.98 9.09 -8.18
C LYS A 152 -28.01 7.80 -8.98
N VAL A 153 -27.12 6.87 -8.65
CA VAL A 153 -27.13 5.52 -9.22
C VAL A 153 -28.14 4.71 -8.41
N SER A 154 -29.30 4.37 -9.01
CA SER A 154 -30.23 3.43 -8.39
C SER A 154 -29.67 2.02 -8.54
N LYS A 155 -29.61 1.28 -7.44
CA LYS A 155 -29.42 -0.18 -7.48
C LYS A 155 -30.60 -0.83 -8.21
#